data_AF-A0A6G9ZAS5-F1
#
_entry.id   AF-A0A6G9ZAS5-F1
#
_cell.length_a   1.000
_cell.length_b   1.000
_cell.length_c   1.000
_cell.angle_alpha   90.00
_cell.angle_beta   90.00
_cell.angle_gamma   90.00
#
_symmetry.space_group_name_H-M   'P 1'
#
loop_
_entity.id
_entity.type
_entity.pdbx_description
1 polymer ?
#
loop_
_entity_poly.entity_id
_entity_poly.type
_entity_poly.pdbx_seq_one_letter_code
_entity_poly.pdbx_strand_id
1 'polypeptide(L)'
;MQSQEAGDLRSDVAALSQAVDDGDLWIDGVLVTDGTHERCARRYEALADQVEQQIRTLGPAGSLPGFGGFESGHALRRGFEGKATDALQHLQEYADAARQLARTLRAAGAAYAQHDADIADALGKIGADTAAAGHA
;
A
#
# COMPACT_ATOMS: atom_id res chain seq x y z
N MET A 1 5.45 35.03 -15.67
CA MET A 1 4.91 33.76 -15.13
C MET A 1 5.97 32.84 -14.50
N GLN A 2 7.29 33.10 -14.61
CA GLN A 2 8.32 32.24 -13.98
C GLN A 2 8.62 32.53 -12.50
N SER A 3 8.19 33.67 -11.95
CA SER A 3 8.46 34.04 -10.56
C SER A 3 7.56 33.35 -9.53
N GLN A 4 6.49 32.69 -9.97
CA GLN A 4 5.55 31.99 -9.09
C GLN A 4 6.03 30.56 -8.76
N GLU A 5 6.54 29.80 -9.74
CA GLU A 5 7.08 28.44 -9.51
C GLU A 5 8.30 28.42 -8.58
N ALA A 6 9.21 29.41 -8.69
CA ALA A 6 10.39 29.47 -7.82
C ALA A 6 10.06 29.87 -6.36
N GLY A 7 8.92 30.55 -6.15
CA GLY A 7 8.39 30.84 -4.81
C GLY A 7 7.74 29.62 -4.17
N ASP A 8 7.04 28.82 -4.99
CA ASP A 8 6.36 27.57 -4.59
C ASP A 8 7.38 26.51 -4.14
N LEU A 9 8.42 26.27 -4.95
CA LEU A 9 9.50 25.35 -4.61
C LEU A 9 10.27 25.73 -3.34
N ARG A 10 10.46 27.04 -3.08
CA ARG A 10 11.10 27.50 -1.83
C ARG A 10 10.19 27.34 -0.62
N SER A 11 8.87 27.49 -0.82
CA SER A 11 7.87 27.23 0.20
C SER A 11 7.77 25.74 0.53
N ASP A 12 7.82 24.87 -0.48
CA ASP A 12 7.79 23.42 -0.32
C ASP A 12 9.03 22.89 0.38
N VAL A 13 10.22 23.42 0.03
CA VAL A 13 11.47 23.05 0.71
C VAL A 13 11.47 23.54 2.16
N ALA A 14 10.93 24.74 2.44
CA ALA A 14 10.81 25.23 3.82
C ALA A 14 9.80 24.41 4.64
N ALA A 15 8.67 24.04 4.04
CA ALA A 15 7.67 23.17 4.67
C ALA A 15 8.23 21.77 4.92
N LEU A 16 9.02 21.23 3.98
CA LEU A 16 9.72 19.95 4.13
C LEU A 16 10.78 20.01 5.23
N SER A 17 11.63 21.06 5.27
CA SER A 17 12.63 21.22 6.33
C SER A 17 11.98 21.38 7.70
N GLN A 18 10.90 22.15 7.80
CA GLN A 18 10.15 22.31 9.05
C GLN A 18 9.47 21.00 9.48
N ALA A 19 8.91 20.25 8.54
CA ALA A 19 8.32 18.93 8.80
C ALA A 19 9.36 17.89 9.25
N VAL A 20 10.59 17.97 8.71
CA VAL A 20 11.74 17.17 9.16
C VAL A 20 12.19 17.59 10.56
N ASP A 21 12.23 18.89 10.86
CA ASP A 21 12.58 19.43 12.18
C ASP A 21 11.51 19.09 13.24
N ASP A 22 10.24 19.03 12.83
CA ASP A 22 9.09 18.71 13.70
C ASP A 22 8.82 17.18 13.81
N GLY A 23 9.53 16.34 13.05
CA GLY A 23 9.44 14.87 13.10
C GLY A 23 8.28 14.25 12.30
N ASP A 24 7.59 15.04 11.48
CA ASP A 24 6.37 14.69 10.77
C ASP A 24 6.63 14.68 9.26
N LEU A 25 7.29 13.65 8.72
CA LEU A 25 7.48 13.53 7.26
C LEU A 25 6.13 13.27 6.58
N TRP A 26 5.79 13.97 5.50
CA TRP A 26 4.57 13.69 4.71
C TRP A 26 4.95 13.15 3.33
N ILE A 27 4.34 12.04 2.89
CA ILE A 27 4.45 11.53 1.51
C ILE A 27 3.05 11.50 0.91
N ASP A 28 2.86 12.16 -0.24
CA ASP A 28 1.59 12.24 -0.97
C ASP A 28 0.38 12.65 -0.10
N GLY A 29 0.58 13.62 0.81
CA GLY A 29 -0.48 14.13 1.69
C GLY A 29 -0.84 13.19 2.85
N VAL A 30 -0.06 12.14 3.09
CA VAL A 30 -0.18 11.24 4.24
C VAL A 30 0.98 11.49 5.19
N LEU A 31 0.64 11.81 6.44
CA LEU A 31 1.60 11.93 7.53
C LEU A 31 2.27 10.56 7.73
N VAL A 32 3.58 10.47 7.51
CA VAL A 32 4.44 9.35 7.84
C VAL A 32 4.68 9.40 9.36
N THR A 33 3.61 9.25 10.12
CA THR A 33 3.72 8.86 11.53
C THR A 33 4.11 7.39 11.62
N ASP A 34 4.59 7.02 12.79
CA ASP A 34 4.65 5.63 13.24
C ASP A 34 3.33 4.90 12.94
N GLY A 35 3.40 3.79 12.21
CA GLY A 35 2.24 2.97 11.84
C GLY A 35 1.52 3.32 10.52
N THR A 36 1.98 4.28 9.72
CA THR A 36 1.40 4.54 8.38
C THR A 36 1.52 3.32 7.45
N HIS A 37 2.65 2.61 7.51
CA HIS A 37 2.83 1.35 6.78
C HIS A 37 1.79 0.28 7.18
N GLU A 38 1.48 0.18 8.47
CA GLU A 38 0.50 -0.77 8.99
C GLU A 38 -0.93 -0.37 8.61
N ARG A 39 -1.26 0.92 8.60
CA ARG A 39 -2.57 1.41 8.13
C ARG A 39 -2.77 1.11 6.64
N CYS A 40 -1.74 1.34 5.82
CA CYS A 40 -1.78 1.01 4.40
C CYS A 40 -1.89 -0.52 4.19
N ALA A 41 -1.11 -1.32 4.92
CA ALA A 41 -1.18 -2.77 4.84
C ALA A 41 -2.58 -3.31 5.19
N ARG A 42 -3.18 -2.83 6.30
CA ARG A 42 -4.55 -3.21 6.69
C ARG A 42 -5.59 -2.85 5.63
N ARG A 43 -5.41 -1.73 4.92
CA ARG A 43 -6.34 -1.31 3.87
C ARG A 43 -6.26 -2.23 2.65
N TYR A 44 -5.06 -2.68 2.27
CA TYR A 44 -4.88 -3.67 1.21
C TYR A 44 -5.39 -5.05 1.60
N GLU A 45 -5.27 -5.46 2.86
CA GLU A 45 -5.88 -6.70 3.36
C GLU A 45 -7.40 -6.65 3.31
N ALA A 46 -7.99 -5.57 3.82
CA ALA A 46 -9.44 -5.38 3.75
C ALA A 46 -9.97 -5.37 2.31
N LEU A 47 -9.19 -4.81 1.38
CA LEU A 47 -9.51 -4.87 -0.05
C LEU A 47 -9.46 -6.30 -0.59
N ALA A 48 -8.41 -7.07 -0.27
CA ALA A 48 -8.30 -8.47 -0.68
C ALA A 48 -9.48 -9.30 -0.15
N ASP A 49 -9.86 -9.11 1.12
CA ASP A 49 -10.98 -9.82 1.75
C ASP A 49 -12.33 -9.49 1.09
N GLN A 50 -12.53 -8.22 0.71
CA GLN A 50 -13.73 -7.79 -0.03
C GLN A 50 -13.79 -8.44 -1.42
N VAL A 51 -12.67 -8.49 -2.13
CA VAL A 51 -12.58 -9.12 -3.46
C VAL A 51 -12.87 -10.62 -3.36
N GLU A 52 -12.32 -11.31 -2.37
CA GLU A 52 -12.62 -12.72 -2.14
C GLU A 52 -14.09 -12.96 -1.78
N GLN A 53 -14.71 -12.05 -1.04
CA GLN A 53 -16.15 -12.13 -0.77
C GLN A 53 -16.96 -11.99 -2.07
N GLN A 54 -16.53 -11.13 -3.00
CA GLN A 54 -17.15 -11.01 -4.32
C GLN A 54 -16.94 -12.29 -5.14
N ILE A 55 -15.74 -12.88 -5.14
CA ILE A 55 -15.45 -14.17 -5.80
C ILE A 55 -16.40 -15.26 -5.29
N ARG A 56 -16.57 -15.39 -3.97
CA ARG A 56 -17.50 -16.36 -3.36
C ARG A 56 -18.95 -16.13 -3.78
N THR A 57 -19.34 -14.87 -3.98
CA THR A 57 -20.70 -14.50 -4.40
C THR A 57 -20.92 -14.76 -5.89
N LEU A 58 -19.90 -14.53 -6.72
CA LEU A 58 -19.97 -14.65 -8.18
C LEU A 58 -19.73 -16.08 -8.68
N GLY A 59 -18.94 -16.89 -7.96
CA GLY A 59 -18.61 -18.26 -8.33
C GLY A 59 -19.83 -19.13 -8.70
N PRO A 60 -20.89 -19.16 -7.87
CA PRO A 60 -22.11 -19.91 -8.19
C PRO A 60 -22.88 -19.41 -9.42
N ALA A 61 -22.69 -18.14 -9.83
CA ALA A 61 -23.35 -17.55 -10.99
C ALA A 61 -22.63 -17.84 -12.32
N GLY A 62 -21.51 -18.56 -12.28
CA GLY A 62 -20.69 -18.87 -13.46
C GLY A 62 -21.38 -19.75 -14.51
N SER A 63 -22.45 -20.47 -14.14
CA SER A 63 -23.28 -21.22 -15.08
C SER A 63 -24.74 -20.77 -14.99
N LEU A 64 -25.26 -20.27 -16.10
CA LEU A 64 -26.63 -19.76 -16.19
C LEU A 64 -27.45 -20.61 -17.18
N PRO A 65 -28.62 -21.14 -16.77
CA PRO A 65 -29.57 -21.71 -17.71
C PRO A 65 -30.25 -20.59 -18.52
N GLY A 66 -30.89 -20.95 -19.64
CA GLY A 66 -31.74 -20.02 -20.39
C GLY A 66 -31.21 -19.58 -21.76
N PHE A 67 -30.05 -20.08 -22.21
CA PHE A 67 -29.52 -19.79 -23.55
C PHE A 67 -30.25 -20.54 -24.70
N GLY A 68 -31.21 -21.42 -24.38
CA GLY A 68 -31.93 -22.24 -25.36
C GLY A 68 -31.17 -23.51 -25.81
N GLY A 69 -31.86 -24.40 -26.52
CA GLY A 69 -31.33 -25.69 -26.98
C GLY A 69 -30.74 -25.69 -28.40
N PHE A 70 -30.68 -24.52 -29.04
CA PHE A 70 -30.06 -24.37 -30.36
C PHE A 70 -28.54 -24.33 -30.24
N GLU A 71 -27.83 -24.62 -31.33
CA GLU A 71 -26.36 -24.59 -31.37
C GLU A 71 -25.79 -23.20 -31.01
N SER A 72 -26.46 -22.13 -31.45
CA SER A 72 -26.14 -20.75 -31.07
C SER A 72 -26.27 -20.52 -29.55
N GLY A 73 -27.28 -21.11 -28.91
CA GLY A 73 -27.46 -21.07 -27.46
C GLY A 73 -26.34 -21.78 -26.71
N HIS A 74 -25.91 -22.95 -27.21
CA HIS A 74 -24.77 -23.67 -26.65
C HIS A 74 -23.46 -22.89 -26.80
N ALA A 75 -23.24 -22.20 -27.91
CA ALA A 75 -22.07 -21.35 -28.12
C ALA A 75 -22.04 -20.15 -27.16
N LEU A 76 -23.18 -19.47 -26.97
CA LEU A 76 -23.30 -18.35 -26.03
C LEU A 76 -23.05 -18.78 -24.58
N ARG A 77 -23.63 -19.92 -24.16
CA ARG A 77 -23.40 -20.48 -22.82
C ARG A 77 -21.91 -20.72 -22.57
N ARG A 78 -21.21 -21.40 -23.49
CA ARG A 78 -19.76 -21.65 -23.37
C ARG A 78 -18.96 -20.36 -23.30
N GLY A 79 -19.31 -19.37 -24.14
CA GLY A 79 -18.64 -18.07 -24.13
C GLY A 79 -18.87 -17.29 -22.83
N PHE A 80 -20.06 -17.38 -22.26
CA PHE A 80 -20.38 -16.80 -20.96
C PHE A 80 -19.60 -17.49 -19.83
N GLU A 81 -19.64 -18.81 -19.77
CA GLU A 81 -18.94 -19.62 -18.76
C GLU A 81 -17.42 -19.39 -18.80
N GLY A 82 -16.84 -19.30 -20.01
CA GLY A 82 -15.44 -18.94 -20.20
C GLY A 82 -15.11 -17.56 -19.63
N LYS A 83 -15.87 -16.53 -20.00
CA LYS A 83 -15.67 -15.16 -19.47
C LYS A 83 -15.86 -15.06 -17.96
N ALA A 84 -16.82 -15.81 -17.42
CA ALA A 84 -17.03 -15.85 -15.98
C ALA A 84 -15.82 -16.47 -15.27
N THR A 85 -15.25 -17.53 -15.83
CA THR A 85 -14.02 -18.16 -15.33
C THR A 85 -12.83 -17.19 -15.37
N ASP A 86 -12.61 -16.53 -16.50
CA ASP A 86 -11.52 -15.57 -16.67
C ASP A 86 -11.66 -14.38 -15.69
N ALA A 87 -12.89 -13.88 -15.51
CA ALA A 87 -13.15 -12.78 -14.57
C ALA A 87 -12.85 -13.19 -13.11
N LEU A 88 -13.23 -14.40 -12.70
CA LEU A 88 -12.92 -14.93 -11.37
C LEU A 88 -11.41 -15.10 -11.18
N GLN A 89 -10.69 -15.55 -12.20
CA GLN A 89 -9.24 -15.65 -12.15
C GLN A 89 -8.58 -14.27 -11.95
N HIS A 90 -8.99 -13.25 -12.70
CA HIS A 90 -8.44 -11.91 -12.55
C HIS A 90 -8.75 -11.28 -11.19
N LEU A 91 -9.94 -11.54 -10.63
CA LEU A 91 -10.25 -11.10 -9.26
C LEU A 91 -9.34 -11.78 -8.23
N GLN A 92 -9.02 -13.07 -8.43
CA GLN A 92 -8.11 -13.80 -7.55
C GLN A 92 -6.69 -13.22 -7.62
N GLU A 93 -6.17 -13.00 -8.83
CA GLU A 93 -4.86 -12.36 -9.07
C GLU A 93 -4.78 -10.98 -8.40
N TYR A 94 -5.87 -10.21 -8.46
CA TYR A 94 -5.95 -8.90 -7.81
C TYR A 94 -5.90 -8.99 -6.28
N ALA A 95 -6.64 -9.93 -5.67
CA ALA A 95 -6.60 -10.15 -4.22
C ALA A 95 -5.20 -10.56 -3.75
N ASP A 96 -4.51 -11.41 -4.51
CA ASP A 96 -3.15 -11.86 -4.20
C ASP A 96 -2.13 -10.72 -4.30
N ALA A 97 -2.25 -9.88 -5.33
CA ALA A 97 -1.41 -8.69 -5.49
C ALA A 97 -1.62 -7.69 -4.34
N ALA A 98 -2.86 -7.46 -3.92
CA ALA A 98 -3.17 -6.61 -2.77
C ALA A 98 -2.51 -7.14 -1.48
N ARG A 99 -2.57 -8.45 -1.23
CA ARG A 99 -1.88 -9.06 -0.07
C ARG A 99 -0.36 -8.95 -0.16
N GLN A 100 0.19 -9.09 -1.36
CA GLN A 100 1.62 -8.91 -1.56
C GLN A 100 2.05 -7.49 -1.21
N LEU A 101 1.30 -6.48 -1.64
CA LEU A 101 1.55 -5.07 -1.28
C LEU A 101 1.48 -4.86 0.24
N ALA A 102 0.49 -5.43 0.92
CA ALA A 102 0.38 -5.35 2.38
C ALA A 102 1.62 -5.91 3.09
N ARG A 103 2.11 -7.08 2.65
CA ARG A 103 3.35 -7.68 3.19
C ARG A 103 4.57 -6.81 2.95
N THR A 104 4.72 -6.27 1.73
CA THR A 104 5.85 -5.39 1.39
C THR A 104 5.84 -4.12 2.24
N LEU A 105 4.68 -3.52 2.46
CA LEU A 105 4.54 -2.33 3.31
C LEU A 105 5.00 -2.60 4.74
N ARG A 106 4.58 -3.72 5.34
CA ARG A 106 5.03 -4.10 6.68
C ARG A 106 6.54 -4.36 6.75
N ALA A 107 7.09 -5.05 5.76
CA ALA A 107 8.53 -5.30 5.69
C ALA A 107 9.33 -3.99 5.60
N ALA A 108 8.87 -3.05 4.78
CA ALA A 108 9.48 -1.73 4.67
C ALA A 108 9.38 -0.95 6.00
N GLY A 109 8.22 -0.92 6.64
CA GLY A 109 8.04 -0.27 7.94
C GLY A 109 8.94 -0.83 9.03
N ALA A 110 9.09 -2.16 9.10
CA ALA A 110 9.99 -2.81 10.05
C ALA A 110 11.46 -2.47 9.77
N ALA A 111 11.87 -2.41 8.50
CA ALA A 111 13.22 -2.02 8.13
C ALA A 111 13.53 -0.56 8.53
N TYR A 112 12.60 0.36 8.28
CA TYR A 112 12.77 1.75 8.70
C TYR A 112 12.89 1.90 10.22
N ALA A 113 12.02 1.24 10.99
CA ALA A 113 12.08 1.28 12.45
C ALA A 113 13.39 0.71 12.99
N GLN A 114 13.91 -0.36 12.39
CA GLN A 114 15.20 -0.94 12.77
C GLN A 114 16.35 0.03 12.50
N HIS A 115 16.38 0.63 11.31
CA HIS A 115 17.44 1.59 10.96
C HIS A 115 17.41 2.84 11.84
N ASP A 116 16.22 3.34 12.19
CA ASP A 116 16.08 4.47 13.09
C ASP A 116 16.62 4.15 14.50
N ALA A 117 16.27 2.98 15.04
CA ALA A 117 16.79 2.51 16.32
C ALA A 117 18.32 2.35 16.31
N ASP A 118 18.89 1.76 15.25
CA ASP A 118 20.33 1.57 15.12
C ASP A 118 21.09 2.92 15.08
N ILE A 119 20.52 3.92 14.40
CA ILE A 119 21.09 5.28 14.31
C ILE A 119 20.96 5.99 15.66
N ALA A 120 19.80 5.93 16.31
CA ALA A 120 19.58 6.51 17.62
C ALA A 120 20.55 5.95 18.67
N ASP A 121 20.79 4.64 18.66
CA ASP A 121 21.77 3.97 19.52
C ASP A 121 23.20 4.44 19.25
N ALA A 122 23.57 4.61 17.97
CA ALA A 122 24.89 5.11 17.59
C ALA A 122 25.10 6.56 18.05
N LEU A 123 24.11 7.42 17.85
CA LEU A 123 24.14 8.82 18.28
C LEU A 123 24.17 8.93 19.81
N GLY A 124 23.41 8.11 20.52
CA GLY A 124 23.40 8.07 21.98
C GLY A 124 24.77 7.74 22.57
N LYS A 125 25.53 6.83 21.94
CA LYS A 125 26.91 6.51 22.34
C LYS A 125 27.85 7.70 22.16
N ILE A 126 27.77 8.40 21.01
CA ILE A 126 28.59 9.60 20.75
C ILE A 126 28.25 10.74 21.74
N GLY A 127 26.96 10.94 22.03
CA GLY A 127 26.51 11.93 23.02
C GLY A 127 27.01 11.63 24.44
N ALA A 128 27.03 10.36 24.84
CA ALA A 128 27.58 9.95 26.13
C ALA A 128 29.10 10.17 26.23
N ASP A 129 29.85 9.86 25.17
CA ASP A 129 31.30 10.04 25.12
C ASP A 129 31.70 11.53 25.19
N THR A 130 30.95 12.40 24.50
CA THR A 130 31.16 13.86 24.55
C THR A 130 30.80 14.48 25.91
N ALA A 131 29.75 14.00 26.57
CA ALA A 131 29.38 14.44 27.92
C ALA A 131 30.42 14.03 28.98
N ALA A 132 31.03 12.85 28.84
CA ALA A 132 32.10 12.36 29.72
C ALA A 132 33.40 13.16 29.55
N ALA A 133 33.73 13.59 28.33
CA ALA A 133 34.92 14.40 28.05
C ALA A 133 34.81 15.86 28.55
N GLY A 134 33.60 16.39 28.74
CA GLY A 134 33.37 17.76 29.25
C GLY A 134 33.37 17.90 30.77
N HIS A 135 33.38 16.79 31.53
CA HIS A 135 33.39 16.78 33.00
C HIS A 135 34.76 16.43 33.61
N ALA A 136 35.80 16.29 32.79
CA ALA A 136 37.19 16.06 33.21
C ALA A 136 38.03 17.34 33.04
#